data_AF-A0A2P7MSL1-F1
#
_entry.id   AF-A0A2P7MSL1-F1
#
_cell.length_a   1.000
_cell.length_b   1.000
_cell.length_c   1.000
_cell.angle_alpha   90.00
_cell.angle_beta   90.00
_cell.angle_gamma   90.00
#
_symmetry.space_group_name_H-M   'P 1'
#
loop_
_entity.id
_entity.type
_entity.pdbx_description
1 polymer ?
#
loop_
_entity_poly.entity_id
_entity_poly.type
_entity_poly.pdbx_seq_one_letter_code
_entity_poly.pdbx_strand_id
1 'polypeptide(L)'
;MTANQSNSLDFGATQLLEAPARFSRQRTDTVETATSEDQFRNQQLLNTPSAFTANDNAAFHIAVRAAYRQVFGNVQPMESERLLSAESKLRNGDINVREFVRRLAQSDFYRSRFFDAVSPHRAVELNFKHLLGRPPQNQAEVASHVALIATSGFTEEINSYLDSDEYLKSFGEETVPYPTSWNSPVGQPQAAFNRIAALEQNFAGSDTAVGTKSQLLGNLVSGYRLSIKVPAQVYRSGSLSQMGRTAAGSNGMLVPVKRNSADGGDSTPMRGDLYVGFGLGQRQQEVFERCNGDSADQITALIRSVYRQVLGNPHVMDSERNLTAESQFAEGRLSTREFIRAIGLSADYRRRFFETNAPYRFVELNFKHILGRAPASQAEMSEHLQRLAIHGYDAEINSYVDSEEYQNTFGENTVPYLRVATENGREQVSFNRHIALVQGYAASDTIQCASSLLNSVATRSAPTNWTNTTVRINRLGAASGSADPTSKRFRIVVNAQPAGGRQRNPNASYVVSGNDITSQLGYIHRRGGRIISVTEIT
;
A
#
# COMPACT_ATOMS: atom_id res chain seq x y z
N MET A 1 5.22 -43.32 -13.70
CA MET A 1 4.65 -42.79 -14.96
C MET A 1 5.57 -41.70 -15.47
N THR A 2 6.54 -42.10 -16.29
CA THR A 2 7.37 -41.24 -17.13
C THR A 2 6.52 -40.80 -18.31
N ALA A 3 6.15 -39.52 -18.38
CA ALA A 3 5.32 -39.02 -19.47
C ALA A 3 5.79 -37.62 -19.88
N ASN A 4 6.41 -37.54 -21.06
CA ASN A 4 6.37 -36.42 -22.00
C ASN A 4 6.44 -35.01 -21.40
N GLN A 5 7.49 -34.69 -20.66
CA GLN A 5 7.97 -33.32 -20.66
C GLN A 5 9.02 -33.26 -21.77
N SER A 6 8.76 -32.47 -22.81
CA SER A 6 9.85 -31.99 -23.67
C SER A 6 10.93 -31.47 -22.73
N ASN A 7 12.19 -31.90 -22.87
CA ASN A 7 13.30 -31.29 -22.16
C ASN A 7 13.30 -29.81 -22.53
N SER A 8 12.60 -28.97 -21.77
CA SER A 8 12.79 -27.52 -21.85
C SER A 8 14.28 -27.35 -21.63
N LEU A 9 14.96 -26.67 -22.55
CA LEU A 9 16.42 -26.62 -22.70
C LEU A 9 17.14 -25.90 -21.54
N ASP A 10 16.64 -26.03 -20.33
CA ASP A 10 17.02 -25.33 -19.10
C ASP A 10 16.94 -23.80 -19.17
N PHE A 11 16.60 -23.17 -20.30
CA PHE A 11 16.57 -21.71 -20.43
C PHE A 11 15.41 -21.00 -19.71
N GLY A 12 14.57 -21.72 -18.97
CA GLY A 12 13.53 -21.16 -18.10
C GLY A 12 14.00 -20.82 -16.69
N ALA A 13 13.09 -20.26 -15.90
CA ALA A 13 13.19 -20.05 -14.45
C ALA A 13 13.29 -21.37 -13.65
N THR A 14 14.17 -22.29 -14.02
CA THR A 14 14.34 -23.60 -13.36
C THR A 14 15.36 -23.54 -12.22
N GLN A 15 16.30 -22.58 -12.24
CA GLN A 15 17.29 -22.40 -11.19
C GLN A 15 17.66 -20.92 -10.98
N LEU A 16 17.83 -20.52 -9.72
CA LEU A 16 18.41 -19.22 -9.33
C LEU A 16 19.94 -19.32 -9.46
N LEU A 17 20.54 -18.35 -10.15
CA LEU A 17 22.00 -18.20 -10.13
C LEU A 17 22.39 -17.41 -8.87
N GLU A 18 23.36 -17.89 -8.11
CA GLU A 18 23.81 -17.25 -6.87
C GLU A 18 24.63 -15.98 -7.12
N ALA A 19 25.25 -15.86 -8.30
CA ALA A 19 26.06 -14.72 -8.73
C ALA A 19 25.92 -14.45 -10.25
N PRO A 20 26.22 -13.22 -10.73
CA PRO A 20 26.25 -12.92 -12.16
C PRO A 20 27.34 -13.72 -12.89
N ALA A 21 26.99 -14.28 -14.05
CA ALA A 21 27.88 -15.11 -14.84
C ALA A 21 28.90 -14.27 -15.62
N ARG A 22 30.20 -14.53 -15.41
CA ARG A 22 31.30 -13.96 -16.19
C ARG A 22 32.01 -15.07 -16.97
N PHE A 23 32.24 -14.84 -18.26
CA PHE A 23 32.95 -15.78 -19.11
C PHE A 23 34.14 -15.09 -19.77
N SER A 24 35.36 -15.45 -19.34
CA SER A 24 36.61 -14.86 -19.80
C SER A 24 37.66 -15.93 -20.07
N ARG A 25 38.63 -15.59 -20.94
CA ARG A 25 39.89 -16.35 -21.09
C ARG A 25 40.96 -15.95 -20.10
N GLN A 26 40.93 -14.71 -19.61
CA GLN A 26 41.92 -14.21 -18.67
C GLN A 26 41.53 -14.63 -17.26
N ARG A 27 42.42 -15.38 -16.60
CA ARG A 27 42.29 -15.70 -15.18
C ARG A 27 42.54 -14.42 -14.41
N THR A 28 41.49 -13.75 -13.94
CA THR A 28 41.65 -12.73 -12.91
C THR A 28 41.74 -13.47 -11.57
N ASP A 29 42.85 -13.32 -10.86
CA ASP A 29 43.03 -13.93 -9.54
C ASP A 29 41.88 -13.53 -8.61
N THR A 30 41.41 -14.49 -7.82
CA THR A 30 40.51 -14.25 -6.69
C THR A 30 41.23 -13.31 -5.71
N VAL A 31 40.83 -12.04 -5.66
CA VAL A 31 41.40 -11.08 -4.70
C VAL A 31 40.92 -11.40 -3.29
N GLU A 32 41.87 -11.26 -2.36
CA GLU A 32 41.94 -11.71 -0.97
C GLU A 32 40.68 -11.51 -0.11
N THR A 33 40.48 -12.44 0.83
CA THR A 33 39.53 -12.31 1.95
C THR A 33 39.87 -11.08 2.80
N ALA A 34 38.86 -10.29 3.16
CA ALA A 34 39.02 -9.05 3.94
C ALA A 34 39.84 -9.29 5.23
N THR A 35 40.98 -8.59 5.34
CA THR A 35 41.90 -8.67 6.49
C THR A 35 41.76 -7.48 7.45
N SER A 36 40.81 -6.56 7.21
CA SER A 36 40.57 -5.36 8.03
C SER A 36 39.09 -5.03 8.24
N GLU A 37 38.78 -4.42 9.39
CA GLU A 37 37.41 -4.10 9.86
C GLU A 37 36.68 -3.11 8.93
N ASP A 38 37.39 -2.17 8.30
CA ASP A 38 36.83 -1.21 7.34
C ASP A 38 36.38 -1.89 6.03
N GLN A 39 37.05 -2.97 5.61
CA GLN A 39 36.66 -3.78 4.46
C GLN A 39 35.48 -4.72 4.78
N PHE A 40 35.33 -5.12 6.05
CA PHE A 40 34.18 -5.92 6.52
C PHE A 40 32.86 -5.14 6.54
N ARG A 41 32.91 -3.81 6.74
CA ARG A 41 31.69 -2.97 6.78
C ARG A 41 31.11 -2.64 5.41
N ASN A 42 31.91 -2.72 4.36
CA ASN A 42 31.51 -2.41 2.97
C ASN A 42 31.31 -3.70 2.13
N GLN A 43 30.50 -4.63 2.63
CA GLN A 43 30.25 -5.94 1.99
C GLN A 43 29.66 -5.87 0.57
N GLN A 44 29.08 -4.74 0.14
CA GLN A 44 28.53 -4.58 -1.21
C GLN A 44 29.59 -4.62 -2.32
N LEU A 45 30.86 -4.38 -2.02
CA LEU A 45 31.97 -4.53 -2.98
C LEU A 45 32.42 -5.99 -3.15
N LEU A 46 31.95 -6.93 -2.31
CA LEU A 46 32.40 -8.32 -2.27
C LEU A 46 31.57 -9.30 -3.10
N ASN A 47 30.51 -8.87 -3.80
CA ASN A 47 29.90 -9.70 -4.83
C ASN A 47 30.79 -9.69 -6.08
N THR A 48 31.93 -10.37 -5.99
CA THR A 48 32.74 -10.63 -7.16
C THR A 48 31.97 -11.62 -8.05
N PRO A 49 31.73 -11.29 -9.33
CA PRO A 49 31.15 -12.26 -10.25
C PRO A 49 32.05 -13.50 -10.28
N SER A 50 31.46 -14.69 -10.16
CA SER A 50 32.19 -15.95 -10.33
C SER A 50 32.84 -15.94 -11.71
N ALA A 51 34.17 -15.76 -11.75
CA ALA A 51 34.94 -15.69 -12.98
C ALA A 51 35.18 -17.11 -13.50
N PHE A 52 34.59 -17.44 -14.64
CA PHE A 52 34.74 -18.77 -15.22
C PHE A 52 35.64 -18.75 -16.44
N THR A 53 36.53 -19.75 -16.53
CA THR A 53 37.52 -19.87 -17.60
C THR A 53 36.92 -20.53 -18.84
N ALA A 54 37.44 -20.18 -20.03
CA ALA A 54 36.98 -20.72 -21.31
C ALA A 54 37.07 -22.25 -21.48
N ASN A 55 37.82 -22.95 -20.63
CA ASN A 55 37.97 -24.42 -20.68
C ASN A 55 36.87 -25.16 -19.92
N ASP A 56 36.06 -24.46 -19.11
CA ASP A 56 35.00 -25.07 -18.34
C ASP A 56 33.69 -25.10 -19.15
N ASN A 57 33.36 -26.28 -19.69
CA ASN A 57 32.12 -26.46 -20.47
C ASN A 57 30.87 -26.16 -19.61
N ALA A 58 30.90 -26.45 -18.31
CA ALA A 58 29.75 -26.19 -17.44
C ALA A 58 29.51 -24.68 -17.31
N ALA A 59 30.59 -23.92 -17.11
CA ALA A 59 30.51 -22.48 -17.04
C ALA A 59 30.09 -21.81 -18.36
N PHE A 60 30.57 -22.32 -19.50
CA PHE A 60 30.10 -21.87 -20.81
C PHE A 60 28.58 -22.02 -20.92
N HIS A 61 28.04 -23.19 -20.56
CA HIS A 61 26.60 -23.42 -20.59
C HIS A 61 25.83 -22.51 -19.62
N ILE A 62 26.38 -22.24 -18.42
CA ILE A 62 25.79 -21.28 -17.46
C ILE A 62 25.76 -19.86 -18.03
N ALA A 63 26.86 -19.39 -18.63
CA ALA A 63 26.94 -18.05 -19.21
C ALA A 63 25.98 -17.89 -20.41
N VAL A 64 25.93 -18.88 -21.30
CA VAL A 64 24.97 -18.91 -22.42
C VAL A 64 23.55 -18.87 -21.88
N ARG A 65 23.23 -19.71 -20.90
CA ARG A 65 21.90 -19.76 -20.28
C ARG A 65 21.51 -18.45 -19.59
N ALA A 66 22.44 -17.84 -18.85
CA ALA A 66 22.24 -16.54 -18.23
C ALA A 66 22.00 -15.45 -19.27
N ALA A 67 22.73 -15.44 -20.38
CA ALA A 67 22.60 -14.45 -21.45
C ALA A 67 21.25 -14.57 -22.17
N TYR A 68 20.83 -15.79 -22.56
CA TYR A 68 19.50 -16.01 -23.14
C TYR A 68 18.39 -15.58 -22.17
N ARG A 69 18.53 -15.93 -20.89
CA ARG A 69 17.56 -15.55 -19.86
C ARG A 69 17.48 -14.04 -19.65
N GLN A 70 18.61 -13.35 -19.64
CA GLN A 70 18.65 -11.91 -19.44
C GLN A 70 18.01 -11.18 -20.64
N VAL A 71 18.38 -11.57 -21.86
CA VAL A 71 17.96 -10.88 -23.09
C VAL A 71 16.53 -11.25 -23.49
N PHE A 72 16.13 -12.52 -23.40
CA PHE A 72 14.79 -12.98 -23.78
C PHE A 72 13.83 -13.12 -22.59
N GLY A 73 14.30 -12.87 -21.37
CA GLY A 73 13.53 -13.10 -20.16
C GLY A 73 13.20 -14.58 -19.99
N ASN A 74 11.94 -14.88 -19.68
CA ASN A 74 11.44 -16.24 -19.54
C ASN A 74 10.85 -16.82 -20.84
N VAL A 75 10.97 -16.12 -21.97
CA VAL A 75 10.57 -16.66 -23.28
C VAL A 75 11.69 -17.55 -23.79
N GLN A 76 11.39 -18.85 -23.94
CA GLN A 76 12.35 -19.80 -24.46
C GLN A 76 12.33 -19.77 -26.00
N PRO A 77 13.48 -19.56 -26.67
CA PRO A 77 13.58 -19.75 -28.11
C PRO A 77 13.47 -21.25 -28.44
N MET A 78 12.87 -21.57 -29.60
CA MET A 78 12.90 -22.94 -30.13
C MET A 78 14.33 -23.33 -30.56
N GLU A 79 14.60 -24.62 -30.73
CA GLU A 79 15.93 -25.09 -31.18
C GLU A 79 16.37 -24.45 -32.51
N SER A 80 15.43 -24.22 -33.43
CA SER A 80 15.70 -23.56 -34.71
C SER A 80 15.95 -22.05 -34.61
N GLU A 81 15.45 -21.41 -33.56
CA GLU A 81 15.57 -19.96 -33.32
C GLU A 81 16.84 -19.62 -32.51
N ARG A 82 17.54 -20.64 -31.99
CA ARG A 82 18.76 -20.52 -31.21
C ARG A 82 19.96 -20.16 -32.09
N LEU A 83 20.76 -19.17 -31.68
CA LEU A 83 21.93 -18.72 -32.43
C LEU A 83 23.16 -19.61 -32.17
N LEU A 84 23.13 -20.85 -32.67
CA LEU A 84 24.23 -21.82 -32.51
C LEU A 84 25.58 -21.33 -33.06
N SER A 85 25.55 -20.53 -34.12
CA SER A 85 26.76 -19.93 -34.71
C SER A 85 27.40 -18.89 -33.78
N ALA A 86 26.60 -18.12 -33.04
CA ALA A 86 27.09 -17.15 -32.07
C ALA A 86 27.63 -17.85 -30.82
N GLU A 87 26.98 -18.92 -30.37
CA GLU A 87 27.46 -19.74 -29.25
C GLU A 87 28.79 -20.42 -29.54
N SER A 88 28.95 -20.96 -30.75
CA SER A 88 30.21 -21.58 -31.18
C SER A 88 31.35 -20.56 -31.22
N LYS A 89 31.08 -19.35 -31.72
CA LYS A 89 32.06 -18.24 -31.71
C LYS A 89 32.40 -17.79 -30.29
N LEU A 90 31.43 -17.76 -29.37
CA LEU A 90 31.68 -17.44 -27.96
C LEU A 90 32.54 -18.54 -27.30
N ARG A 91 32.24 -19.81 -27.57
CA ARG A 91 33.02 -20.97 -27.10
C ARG A 91 34.47 -20.90 -27.60
N ASN A 92 34.65 -20.56 -28.86
CA ASN A 92 35.96 -20.39 -29.50
C ASN A 92 36.65 -19.08 -29.08
N GLY A 93 35.99 -18.20 -28.33
CA GLY A 93 36.52 -16.89 -27.92
C GLY A 93 36.75 -15.93 -29.09
N ASP A 94 36.12 -16.17 -30.24
CA ASP A 94 36.17 -15.25 -31.40
C ASP A 94 35.34 -13.98 -31.14
N ILE A 95 34.39 -14.06 -30.19
CA ILE A 95 33.55 -12.96 -29.75
C ILE A 95 33.52 -12.88 -28.22
N ASN A 96 33.39 -11.66 -27.71
CA ASN A 96 33.23 -11.39 -26.29
C ASN A 96 31.76 -11.57 -25.86
N VAL A 97 31.48 -11.64 -24.55
CA VAL A 97 30.11 -11.77 -24.04
C VAL A 97 29.23 -10.58 -24.47
N ARG A 98 29.79 -9.37 -24.52
CA ARG A 98 29.10 -8.19 -25.07
C ARG A 98 28.68 -8.38 -26.53
N GLU A 99 29.57 -8.89 -27.38
CA GLU A 99 29.27 -9.15 -28.79
C GLU A 99 28.28 -10.30 -28.96
N PHE A 100 28.31 -11.29 -28.06
CA PHE A 100 27.29 -12.32 -28.01
C PHE A 100 25.91 -11.75 -27.67
N VAL A 101 25.81 -10.92 -26.63
CA VAL A 101 24.57 -10.19 -26.25
C VAL A 101 24.08 -9.30 -27.40
N ARG A 102 24.98 -8.62 -28.11
CA ARG A 102 24.66 -7.84 -29.32
C ARG A 102 23.92 -8.66 -30.35
N ARG A 103 24.42 -9.86 -30.67
CA ARG A 103 23.81 -10.76 -31.65
C ARG A 103 22.48 -11.33 -31.18
N LEU A 104 22.32 -11.59 -29.89
CA LEU A 104 21.03 -12.00 -29.33
C LEU A 104 19.99 -10.89 -29.45
N ALA A 105 20.35 -9.65 -29.10
CA ALA A 105 19.45 -8.50 -29.18
C ALA A 105 19.09 -8.14 -30.63
N GLN A 106 20.02 -8.27 -31.57
CA GLN A 106 19.79 -8.00 -33.00
C GLN A 106 19.09 -9.16 -33.75
N SER A 107 18.79 -10.27 -33.07
CA SER A 107 18.13 -11.41 -33.70
C SER A 107 16.69 -11.09 -34.11
N ASP A 108 16.22 -11.75 -35.18
CA ASP A 108 14.82 -11.64 -35.61
C ASP A 108 13.83 -12.11 -34.53
N PHE A 109 14.25 -13.07 -33.70
CA PHE A 109 13.49 -13.54 -32.56
C PHE A 109 13.24 -12.42 -31.53
N TYR A 110 14.29 -11.68 -31.15
CA TYR A 110 14.15 -10.54 -30.24
C TYR A 110 13.28 -9.44 -30.85
N ARG A 111 13.58 -9.09 -32.11
CA ARG A 111 12.87 -8.04 -32.85
C ARG A 111 11.36 -8.28 -32.92
N SER A 112 10.95 -9.48 -33.32
CA SER A 112 9.52 -9.81 -33.48
C SER A 112 8.72 -9.71 -32.17
N ARG A 113 9.34 -10.00 -31.01
CA ARG A 113 8.66 -10.08 -29.71
C ARG A 113 8.74 -8.80 -28.89
N PHE A 114 9.89 -8.15 -28.89
CA PHE A 114 10.16 -7.01 -27.99
C PHE A 114 10.14 -5.66 -28.70
N PHE A 115 10.22 -5.65 -30.03
CA PHE A 115 10.16 -4.44 -30.84
C PHE A 115 8.88 -4.35 -31.66
N ASP A 116 8.63 -5.29 -32.58
CA ASP A 116 7.49 -5.20 -33.52
C ASP A 116 6.12 -5.37 -32.84
N ALA A 117 6.04 -6.21 -31.81
CA ALA A 117 4.78 -6.51 -31.11
C ALA A 117 4.38 -5.45 -30.06
N VAL A 118 5.21 -4.43 -29.84
CA VAL A 118 5.20 -3.60 -28.63
C VAL A 118 5.24 -2.12 -29.00
N SER A 119 4.70 -1.22 -28.16
CA SER A 119 4.81 0.22 -28.43
C SER A 119 6.24 0.73 -28.33
N PRO A 120 6.66 1.78 -29.07
CA PRO A 120 8.05 2.27 -29.04
C PRO A 120 8.57 2.60 -27.63
N HIS A 121 7.72 3.19 -26.78
CA HIS A 121 8.07 3.46 -25.39
C HIS A 121 8.29 2.18 -24.57
N ARG A 122 7.49 1.13 -24.80
CA ARG A 122 7.64 -0.16 -24.12
C ARG A 122 8.83 -0.95 -24.66
N ALA A 123 9.15 -0.84 -25.95
CA ALA A 123 10.36 -1.40 -26.54
C ALA A 123 11.61 -0.82 -25.87
N VAL A 124 11.68 0.51 -25.74
CA VAL A 124 12.75 1.19 -25.02
C VAL A 124 12.84 0.76 -23.55
N GLU A 125 11.70 0.68 -22.83
CA GLU A 125 11.68 0.17 -21.44
C GLU A 125 12.28 -1.24 -21.31
N LEU A 126 11.95 -2.13 -22.26
CA LEU A 126 12.46 -3.50 -22.29
C LEU A 126 13.94 -3.55 -22.69
N ASN A 127 14.38 -2.73 -23.65
CA ASN A 127 15.80 -2.63 -24.01
C ASN A 127 16.66 -2.19 -22.81
N PHE A 128 16.22 -1.19 -22.04
CA PHE A 128 16.87 -0.77 -20.80
C PHE A 128 16.92 -1.91 -19.76
N LYS A 129 15.83 -2.67 -19.62
CA LYS A 129 15.76 -3.83 -18.72
C LYS A 129 16.72 -4.94 -19.16
N HIS A 130 16.66 -5.37 -20.42
CA HIS A 130 17.40 -6.52 -20.93
C HIS A 130 18.90 -6.24 -21.08
N LEU A 131 19.28 -5.05 -21.55
CA LEU A 131 20.68 -4.72 -21.87
C LEU A 131 21.42 -4.03 -20.72
N LEU A 132 20.77 -3.11 -20.00
CA LEU A 132 21.40 -2.33 -18.93
C LEU A 132 21.01 -2.78 -17.51
N GLY A 133 20.01 -3.67 -17.37
CA GLY A 133 19.57 -4.17 -16.07
C GLY A 133 18.94 -3.10 -15.17
N ARG A 134 18.51 -1.98 -15.75
CA ARG A 134 17.91 -0.86 -15.01
C ARG A 134 16.72 -0.28 -15.78
N PRO A 135 15.81 0.44 -15.12
CA PRO A 135 14.77 1.18 -15.81
C PRO A 135 15.35 2.52 -16.35
N PRO A 136 14.66 3.15 -17.31
CA PRO A 136 14.97 4.53 -17.71
C PRO A 136 14.82 5.49 -16.52
N GLN A 137 15.75 6.42 -16.37
CA GLN A 137 15.75 7.36 -15.24
C GLN A 137 14.75 8.50 -15.45
N ASN A 138 14.75 9.07 -16.66
CA ASN A 138 13.98 10.25 -16.99
C ASN A 138 13.26 10.07 -18.33
N GLN A 139 12.17 10.82 -18.52
CA GLN A 139 11.45 10.85 -19.80
C GLN A 139 12.35 11.32 -20.96
N ALA A 140 13.37 12.14 -20.69
CA ALA A 140 14.32 12.60 -21.69
C ALA A 140 15.14 11.45 -22.30
N GLU A 141 15.56 10.46 -21.51
CA GLU A 141 16.27 9.27 -22.01
C GLU A 141 15.36 8.46 -22.94
N VAL A 142 14.11 8.24 -22.53
CA VAL A 142 13.14 7.52 -23.37
C VAL A 142 12.90 8.27 -24.68
N ALA A 143 12.77 9.60 -24.62
CA ALA A 143 12.57 10.41 -25.81
C ALA A 143 13.76 10.36 -26.78
N SER A 144 15.00 10.38 -26.29
CA SER A 144 16.19 10.29 -27.16
C SER A 144 16.29 8.94 -27.87
N HIS A 145 16.00 7.83 -27.19
CA HIS A 145 16.01 6.50 -27.81
C HIS A 145 14.85 6.32 -28.80
N VAL A 146 13.65 6.81 -28.48
CA VAL A 146 12.53 6.80 -29.44
C VAL A 146 12.86 7.63 -30.70
N ALA A 147 13.54 8.76 -30.54
CA ALA A 147 14.01 9.55 -31.69
C ALA A 147 15.05 8.79 -32.51
N LEU A 148 15.99 8.11 -31.85
CA LEU A 148 17.03 7.30 -32.49
C LEU A 148 16.42 6.12 -33.28
N ILE A 149 15.43 5.44 -32.71
CA ILE A 149 14.66 4.40 -33.40
C ILE A 149 14.06 4.95 -34.70
N ALA A 150 13.48 6.15 -34.64
CA ALA A 150 12.81 6.76 -35.79
C ALA A 150 13.80 7.20 -36.89
N THR A 151 15.02 7.60 -36.54
CA THR A 151 16.01 8.10 -37.51
C THR A 151 16.94 7.04 -38.07
N SER A 152 17.41 6.12 -37.23
CA SER A 152 18.50 5.18 -37.54
C SER A 152 18.08 3.70 -37.49
N GLY A 153 16.88 3.42 -36.99
CA GLY A 153 16.32 2.07 -36.92
C GLY A 153 16.76 1.27 -35.70
N PHE A 154 16.35 0.00 -35.70
CA PHE A 154 16.43 -0.90 -34.55
C PHE A 154 17.86 -1.36 -34.21
N THR A 155 18.70 -1.64 -35.21
CA THR A 155 20.06 -2.15 -34.99
C THR A 155 20.95 -1.10 -34.33
N GLU A 156 20.85 0.16 -34.78
CA GLU A 156 21.58 1.28 -34.20
C GLU A 156 21.09 1.60 -32.79
N GLU A 157 19.80 1.43 -32.50
CA GLU A 157 19.27 1.54 -31.14
C GLU A 157 19.95 0.57 -30.19
N ILE A 158 20.06 -0.71 -30.57
CA ILE A 158 20.75 -1.71 -29.76
C ILE A 158 22.24 -1.38 -29.58
N ASN A 159 22.91 -0.96 -30.65
CA ASN A 159 24.31 -0.57 -30.59
C ASN A 159 24.52 0.58 -29.60
N SER A 160 23.62 1.57 -29.59
CA SER A 160 23.69 2.72 -28.68
C SER A 160 23.73 2.33 -27.19
N TYR A 161 23.09 1.23 -26.81
CA TYR A 161 23.12 0.71 -25.43
C TYR A 161 24.43 0.01 -25.11
N LEU A 162 24.89 -0.87 -26.01
CA LEU A 162 26.07 -1.72 -25.78
C LEU A 162 27.40 -0.99 -25.92
N ASP A 163 27.42 0.08 -26.73
CA ASP A 163 28.59 0.96 -26.91
C ASP A 163 28.61 2.14 -25.93
N SER A 164 27.64 2.20 -25.01
CA SER A 164 27.61 3.22 -23.98
C SER A 164 28.71 3.00 -22.92
N ASP A 165 29.29 4.10 -22.45
CA ASP A 165 30.24 4.09 -21.33
C ASP A 165 29.65 3.49 -20.05
N GLU A 166 28.32 3.56 -19.89
CA GLU A 166 27.62 2.97 -18.76
C GLU A 166 27.71 1.45 -18.78
N TYR A 167 27.41 0.82 -19.93
CA TYR A 167 27.50 -0.63 -20.09
C TYR A 167 28.92 -1.13 -19.83
N LEU A 168 29.92 -0.43 -20.37
CA LEU A 168 31.33 -0.77 -20.17
C LEU A 168 31.76 -0.67 -18.70
N LYS A 169 31.27 0.33 -17.96
CA LYS A 169 31.57 0.48 -16.52
C LYS A 169 30.88 -0.57 -15.65
N SER A 170 29.65 -0.97 -15.96
CA SER A 170 28.87 -1.90 -15.13
C SER A 170 29.18 -3.37 -15.41
N PHE A 171 29.36 -3.74 -16.68
CA PHE A 171 29.50 -5.14 -17.11
C PHE A 171 30.86 -5.44 -17.77
N GLY A 172 31.48 -4.42 -18.38
CA GLY A 172 32.66 -4.62 -19.23
C GLY A 172 32.31 -5.44 -20.47
N GLU A 173 33.27 -6.24 -20.97
CA GLU A 173 33.07 -7.04 -22.18
C GLU A 173 32.76 -8.52 -21.92
N GLU A 174 32.96 -8.99 -20.69
CA GLU A 174 33.02 -10.41 -20.31
C GLU A 174 31.89 -10.84 -19.34
N THR A 175 31.14 -9.89 -18.79
CA THR A 175 30.08 -10.17 -17.82
C THR A 175 28.73 -10.13 -18.53
N VAL A 176 27.89 -11.13 -18.27
CA VAL A 176 26.50 -11.12 -18.75
C VAL A 176 25.74 -10.03 -17.99
N PRO A 177 24.91 -9.20 -18.67
CA PRO A 177 24.11 -8.20 -17.98
C PRO A 177 23.20 -8.82 -16.91
N TYR A 178 22.97 -8.09 -15.84
CA TYR A 178 22.13 -8.51 -14.72
C TYR A 178 21.38 -7.30 -14.16
N PRO A 179 20.25 -7.48 -13.45
CA PRO A 179 19.51 -6.37 -12.87
C PRO A 179 20.35 -5.65 -11.80
N THR A 180 20.66 -4.37 -12.05
CA THR A 180 21.53 -3.54 -11.19
C THR A 180 20.75 -2.69 -10.20
N SER A 181 19.50 -2.33 -10.54
CA SER A 181 18.69 -1.36 -9.81
C SER A 181 17.94 -1.92 -8.59
N TRP A 182 17.99 -3.24 -8.37
CA TRP A 182 17.28 -3.90 -7.25
C TRP A 182 17.84 -3.52 -5.88
N ASN A 183 19.14 -3.23 -5.80
CA ASN A 183 19.82 -2.91 -4.54
C ASN A 183 19.98 -1.41 -4.29
N SER A 184 19.27 -0.56 -5.06
CA SER A 184 19.35 0.91 -4.96
C SER A 184 20.81 1.43 -4.94
N PRO A 185 21.61 1.17 -6.00
CA PRO A 185 23.02 1.54 -6.02
C PRO A 185 23.22 3.06 -5.94
N VAL A 186 24.35 3.47 -5.37
CA VAL A 186 24.71 4.88 -5.20
C VAL A 186 24.72 5.59 -6.57
N GLY A 187 24.06 6.74 -6.64
CA GLY A 187 23.94 7.55 -7.87
C GLY A 187 22.65 7.35 -8.66
N GLN A 188 21.85 6.33 -8.35
CA GLN A 188 20.51 6.18 -8.93
C GLN A 188 19.41 6.77 -8.04
N PRO A 189 18.31 7.31 -8.61
CA PRO A 189 17.17 7.77 -7.83
C PRO A 189 16.45 6.58 -7.18
N GLN A 190 15.91 6.77 -5.96
CA GLN A 190 15.13 5.74 -5.25
C GLN A 190 13.93 5.21 -6.06
N ALA A 191 13.40 6.03 -6.98
CA ALA A 191 12.34 5.63 -7.88
C ALA A 191 12.75 4.49 -8.83
N ALA A 192 14.04 4.32 -9.13
CA ALA A 192 14.57 3.24 -9.97
C ALA A 192 14.21 1.87 -9.40
N PHE A 193 14.31 1.68 -8.08
CA PHE A 193 13.91 0.43 -7.41
C PHE A 193 12.44 0.08 -7.67
N ASN A 194 11.53 1.05 -7.48
CA ASN A 194 10.10 0.83 -7.70
C ASN A 194 9.79 0.56 -9.18
N ARG A 195 10.51 1.20 -10.10
CA ARG A 195 10.36 1.04 -11.55
C ARG A 195 10.84 -0.31 -12.03
N ILE A 196 12.01 -0.77 -11.57
CA ILE A 196 12.50 -2.11 -11.94
C ILE A 196 11.61 -3.20 -11.36
N ALA A 197 11.13 -3.03 -10.13
CA ALA A 197 10.17 -3.96 -9.51
C ALA A 197 8.85 -4.06 -10.31
N ALA A 198 8.38 -2.94 -10.88
CA ALA A 198 7.22 -2.95 -11.77
C ALA A 198 7.49 -3.68 -13.10
N LEU A 199 8.71 -3.58 -13.65
CA LEU A 199 9.11 -4.23 -14.89
C LEU A 199 9.40 -5.74 -14.73
N GLU A 200 9.95 -6.17 -13.59
CA GLU A 200 10.32 -7.57 -13.36
C GLU A 200 9.18 -8.44 -12.80
N GLN A 201 8.28 -7.88 -11.97
CA GLN A 201 7.15 -8.52 -11.29
C GLN A 201 7.42 -9.85 -10.57
N ASN A 202 7.76 -10.92 -11.28
CA ASN A 202 7.99 -12.25 -10.75
C ASN A 202 9.05 -13.03 -11.53
N PHE A 203 9.75 -13.92 -10.82
CA PHE A 203 10.85 -14.73 -11.37
C PHE A 203 10.47 -15.58 -12.59
N ALA A 204 9.21 -16.01 -12.68
CA ALA A 204 8.68 -16.86 -13.76
C ALA A 204 7.78 -16.12 -14.77
N GLY A 205 7.63 -14.80 -14.67
CA GLY A 205 6.82 -14.03 -15.62
C GLY A 205 7.56 -13.75 -16.91
N SER A 206 6.84 -13.81 -18.03
CA SER A 206 7.38 -13.39 -19.33
C SER A 206 7.02 -11.95 -19.63
N ASP A 207 7.97 -11.14 -20.10
CA ASP A 207 7.73 -9.77 -20.54
C ASP A 207 6.71 -9.66 -21.68
N THR A 208 6.65 -10.67 -22.56
CA THR A 208 5.67 -10.75 -23.64
C THR A 208 4.24 -10.97 -23.14
N ALA A 209 4.06 -11.51 -21.93
CA ALA A 209 2.76 -11.71 -21.33
C ALA A 209 2.22 -10.45 -20.61
N VAL A 210 3.08 -9.44 -20.38
CA VAL A 210 2.74 -8.25 -19.58
C VAL A 210 2.11 -7.12 -20.44
N GLY A 211 1.68 -7.45 -21.66
CA GLY A 211 1.00 -6.53 -22.57
C GLY A 211 1.95 -5.59 -23.34
N THR A 212 1.40 -4.88 -24.31
CA THR A 212 2.17 -4.15 -25.34
C THR A 212 2.42 -2.67 -25.02
N LYS A 213 1.81 -2.15 -23.95
CA LYS A 213 1.92 -0.74 -23.54
C LYS A 213 3.02 -0.52 -22.50
N SER A 214 3.57 0.68 -22.49
CA SER A 214 4.59 1.13 -21.53
C SER A 214 4.07 1.07 -20.10
N GLN A 215 4.84 0.48 -19.19
CA GLN A 215 4.49 0.42 -17.76
C GLN A 215 4.95 1.67 -17.00
N LEU A 216 5.98 2.36 -17.50
CA LEU A 216 6.64 3.46 -16.81
C LEU A 216 6.31 4.83 -17.39
N LEU A 217 5.85 4.95 -18.65
CA LEU A 217 5.57 6.25 -19.28
C LEU A 217 4.75 7.21 -18.40
N GLY A 218 3.62 6.74 -17.84
CA GLY A 218 2.81 7.58 -16.96
C GLY A 218 3.57 8.05 -15.72
N ASN A 219 4.34 7.14 -15.10
CA ASN A 219 5.17 7.45 -13.94
C ASN A 219 6.34 8.39 -14.29
N LEU A 220 6.97 8.24 -15.45
CA LEU A 220 8.08 9.07 -15.90
C LEU A 220 7.65 10.51 -16.19
N VAL A 221 6.44 10.68 -16.74
CA VAL A 221 5.89 12.00 -17.08
C VAL A 221 5.37 12.73 -15.84
N SER A 222 4.63 12.05 -14.98
CA SER A 222 3.88 12.69 -13.88
C SER A 222 4.45 12.45 -12.48
N GLY A 223 5.44 11.57 -12.34
CA GLY A 223 6.14 11.32 -11.08
C GLY A 223 5.29 10.66 -9.98
N TYR A 224 4.13 10.09 -10.29
CA TYR A 224 3.31 9.40 -9.27
C TYR A 224 4.02 8.17 -8.71
N ARG A 225 3.70 7.73 -7.49
CA ARG A 225 4.30 6.52 -6.89
C ARG A 225 3.88 5.23 -7.62
N LEU A 226 4.84 4.42 -8.05
CA LEU A 226 4.56 3.06 -8.57
C LEU A 226 4.34 2.10 -7.40
N SER A 227 3.28 1.30 -7.47
CA SER A 227 2.99 0.24 -6.50
C SER A 227 3.60 -1.08 -6.97
N ILE A 228 4.35 -1.74 -6.08
CA ILE A 228 4.95 -3.05 -6.35
C ILE A 228 3.85 -4.11 -6.23
N LYS A 229 3.61 -4.84 -7.32
CA LYS A 229 2.68 -5.98 -7.33
C LYS A 229 3.37 -7.19 -6.72
N VAL A 230 2.92 -7.65 -5.57
CA VAL A 230 3.39 -8.91 -4.98
C VAL A 230 2.79 -10.11 -5.72
N PRO A 231 3.58 -11.16 -6.06
CA PRO A 231 3.08 -12.32 -6.78
C PRO A 231 2.07 -13.13 -5.96
N ALA A 232 1.01 -13.61 -6.63
CA ALA A 232 -0.12 -14.32 -6.02
C ALA A 232 0.22 -15.69 -5.40
N GLN A 233 1.45 -16.19 -5.56
CA GLN A 233 1.83 -17.57 -5.20
C GLN A 233 2.04 -17.79 -3.69
N VAL A 234 2.15 -16.72 -2.90
CA VAL A 234 2.22 -16.79 -1.43
C VAL A 234 0.90 -17.29 -0.82
N TYR A 235 -0.18 -17.41 -1.61
CA TYR A 235 -1.50 -17.84 -1.14
C TYR A 235 -1.81 -19.34 -1.34
N ARG A 236 -0.89 -20.16 -1.87
CA ARG A 236 -1.22 -21.52 -2.35
C ARG A 236 -0.56 -22.68 -1.61
N SER A 237 -0.20 -22.53 -0.33
CA SER A 237 0.06 -23.68 0.55
C SER A 237 -1.17 -23.96 1.41
N GLY A 238 -2.20 -24.53 0.80
CA GLY A 238 -3.44 -24.86 1.49
C GLY A 238 -4.41 -25.65 0.60
N SER A 239 -4.35 -26.98 0.75
CA SER A 239 -5.35 -27.97 0.34
C SER A 239 -5.44 -28.37 -1.14
N LEU A 240 -5.12 -29.64 -1.36
CA LEU A 240 -5.48 -30.46 -2.50
C LEU A 240 -6.86 -31.08 -2.21
N SER A 241 -7.93 -30.67 -2.90
CA SER A 241 -9.00 -31.58 -3.33
C SER A 241 -10.05 -30.87 -4.20
N GLN A 242 -10.48 -31.63 -5.21
CA GLN A 242 -11.71 -31.52 -5.99
C GLN A 242 -11.72 -30.64 -7.26
N MET A 243 -11.68 -31.39 -8.35
CA MET A 243 -11.87 -31.03 -9.75
C MET A 243 -13.23 -30.37 -10.00
N GLY A 244 -13.25 -29.24 -10.72
CA GLY A 244 -14.43 -28.80 -11.48
C GLY A 244 -14.83 -27.33 -11.31
N ARG A 245 -14.63 -26.57 -12.39
CA ARG A 245 -15.26 -25.28 -12.76
C ARG A 245 -14.50 -24.00 -12.39
N THR A 246 -14.33 -23.23 -13.45
CA THR A 246 -13.75 -21.90 -13.60
C THR A 246 -14.65 -20.83 -12.97
N ALA A 247 -14.16 -20.11 -11.95
CA ALA A 247 -14.63 -18.78 -11.55
C ALA A 247 -13.56 -18.09 -10.70
N ALA A 248 -13.37 -16.80 -10.95
CA ALA A 248 -12.42 -15.93 -10.29
C ALA A 248 -12.70 -15.77 -8.79
N GLY A 249 -11.62 -15.73 -7.99
CA GLY A 249 -11.58 -15.10 -6.67
C GLY A 249 -12.26 -15.86 -5.53
N SER A 250 -11.74 -17.01 -5.13
CA SER A 250 -12.11 -17.63 -3.84
C SER A 250 -11.27 -17.02 -2.70
N ASN A 251 -11.86 -16.09 -1.96
CA ASN A 251 -11.39 -15.72 -0.63
C ASN A 251 -11.51 -16.95 0.29
N GLY A 252 -10.41 -17.31 0.96
CA GLY A 252 -10.46 -18.25 2.07
C GLY A 252 -11.38 -17.68 3.15
N MET A 253 -12.56 -18.27 3.30
CA MET A 253 -13.52 -17.95 4.34
C MET A 253 -12.93 -18.37 5.69
N LEU A 254 -12.54 -17.40 6.52
CA LEU A 254 -12.18 -17.65 7.90
C LEU A 254 -13.48 -17.94 8.67
N VAL A 255 -13.60 -19.15 9.22
CA VAL A 255 -14.69 -19.48 10.16
C VAL A 255 -14.36 -18.80 11.50
N PRO A 256 -15.26 -17.97 12.07
CA PRO A 256 -15.04 -17.37 13.37
C PRO A 256 -15.07 -18.43 14.46
N VAL A 257 -14.02 -18.49 15.28
CA VAL A 257 -13.96 -19.35 16.47
C VAL A 257 -14.55 -18.58 17.65
N LYS A 258 -15.63 -19.09 18.24
CA LYS A 258 -16.11 -18.61 19.55
C LYS A 258 -15.11 -19.06 20.61
N ARG A 259 -14.51 -18.12 21.35
CA ARG A 259 -13.73 -18.43 22.55
C ARG A 259 -14.65 -18.34 23.76
N ASN A 260 -14.78 -19.43 24.52
CA ASN A 260 -15.32 -19.37 25.88
C ASN A 260 -14.20 -18.95 26.82
N SER A 261 -14.47 -17.96 27.67
CA SER A 261 -13.53 -17.28 28.57
C SER A 261 -13.00 -18.14 29.74
N ALA A 262 -12.99 -19.47 29.64
CA ALA A 262 -12.75 -20.37 30.78
C ALA A 262 -11.64 -21.42 30.57
N ASP A 263 -10.76 -21.27 29.59
CA ASP A 263 -9.47 -21.98 29.62
C ASP A 263 -8.47 -21.11 30.39
N GLY A 264 -8.39 -21.39 31.69
CA GLY A 264 -7.53 -20.73 32.68
C GLY A 264 -6.05 -20.87 32.38
N GLY A 265 -5.56 -20.06 31.44
CA GLY A 265 -4.17 -20.01 31.03
C GLY A 265 -3.81 -18.72 30.30
N ASP A 266 -4.38 -17.59 30.73
CA ASP A 266 -3.81 -16.25 30.52
C ASP A 266 -4.52 -15.31 31.49
N SER A 267 -3.88 -15.03 32.62
CA SER A 267 -4.22 -13.85 33.41
C SER A 267 -4.10 -12.65 32.47
N THR A 268 -5.19 -11.94 32.23
CA THR A 268 -5.17 -10.67 31.51
C THR A 268 -3.99 -9.83 32.01
N PRO A 269 -3.15 -9.39 31.08
CA PRO A 269 -3.25 -8.00 30.73
C PRO A 269 -3.83 -7.92 29.34
N MET A 270 -4.71 -6.95 29.11
CA MET A 270 -4.85 -6.35 27.79
C MET A 270 -3.46 -6.31 27.17
N ARG A 271 -3.25 -7.00 26.04
CA ARG A 271 -1.97 -6.99 25.33
C ARG A 271 -1.45 -5.55 25.32
N GLY A 272 -0.20 -5.35 25.73
CA GLY A 272 0.53 -4.09 25.63
C GLY A 272 0.83 -3.69 24.18
N ASP A 273 -0.11 -3.92 23.28
CA ASP A 273 -0.09 -3.42 21.93
C ASP A 273 -1.06 -2.22 21.93
N LEU A 274 -0.52 -1.01 21.88
CA LEU A 274 -1.27 0.26 21.93
C LEU A 274 -2.32 0.44 20.79
N TYR A 275 -2.55 -0.59 19.97
CA TYR A 275 -3.26 -0.54 18.70
C TYR A 275 -4.33 -1.62 18.51
N VAL A 276 -4.78 -2.26 19.59
CA VAL A 276 -5.82 -3.30 19.51
C VAL A 276 -7.11 -2.76 20.15
N GLY A 277 -8.14 -2.60 19.33
CA GLY A 277 -9.49 -2.28 19.81
C GLY A 277 -10.30 -1.38 18.88
N PHE A 278 -9.81 -1.12 17.66
CA PHE A 278 -10.53 -0.53 16.53
C PHE A 278 -9.55 -0.38 15.34
N GLY A 279 -9.35 -1.43 14.55
CA GLY A 279 -8.38 -1.40 13.46
C GLY A 279 -8.75 -2.29 12.28
N LEU A 280 -8.81 -1.69 11.09
CA LEU A 280 -8.89 -2.38 9.78
C LEU A 280 -7.73 -3.36 9.53
N GLY A 281 -6.68 -3.34 10.37
CA GLY A 281 -5.55 -4.27 10.35
C GLY A 281 -5.78 -5.57 11.13
N GLN A 282 -6.83 -5.64 11.94
CA GLN A 282 -7.20 -6.88 12.62
C GLN A 282 -8.06 -7.71 11.66
N ARG A 283 -7.59 -8.91 11.31
CA ARG A 283 -8.36 -9.86 10.49
C ARG A 283 -9.58 -10.43 11.23
N GLN A 284 -9.65 -10.22 12.55
CA GLN A 284 -10.70 -10.68 13.45
C GLN A 284 -11.08 -9.55 14.40
N GLN A 285 -12.36 -9.18 14.41
CA GLN A 285 -12.90 -8.16 15.30
C GLN A 285 -13.22 -8.80 16.66
N GLU A 286 -12.79 -8.16 17.75
CA GLU A 286 -13.14 -8.60 19.11
C GLU A 286 -14.62 -8.35 19.38
N VAL A 287 -15.30 -9.36 19.92
CA VAL A 287 -16.72 -9.32 20.27
C VAL A 287 -16.82 -9.42 21.80
N PHE A 288 -17.51 -8.45 22.40
CA PHE A 288 -17.76 -8.43 23.84
C PHE A 288 -19.21 -8.86 24.10
N GLU A 289 -19.39 -9.89 24.90
CA GLU A 289 -20.70 -10.41 25.31
C GLU A 289 -20.75 -10.50 26.82
N ARG A 290 -21.93 -10.18 27.37
CA ARG A 290 -22.21 -10.39 28.79
C ARG A 290 -22.51 -11.86 29.05
N CYS A 291 -21.79 -12.47 29.98
CA CYS A 291 -21.98 -13.85 30.38
C CYS A 291 -22.52 -13.96 31.82
N ASN A 292 -23.13 -15.10 32.12
CA ASN A 292 -23.59 -15.39 33.48
C ASN A 292 -22.39 -15.69 34.38
N GLY A 293 -22.19 -14.88 35.43
CA GLY A 293 -21.09 -15.04 36.38
C GLY A 293 -19.87 -14.15 36.13
N ASP A 294 -19.98 -13.13 35.28
CA ASP A 294 -18.91 -12.15 35.04
C ASP A 294 -18.46 -11.45 36.34
N SER A 295 -17.15 -11.21 36.46
CA SER A 295 -16.58 -10.47 37.60
C SER A 295 -16.89 -8.97 37.51
N ALA A 296 -16.81 -8.26 38.64
CA ALA A 296 -17.05 -6.81 38.68
C ALA A 296 -16.11 -6.03 37.72
N ASP A 297 -14.88 -6.48 37.56
CA ASP A 297 -13.91 -5.87 36.65
C ASP A 297 -14.28 -6.10 35.18
N GLN A 298 -14.80 -7.29 34.85
CA GLN A 298 -15.28 -7.62 33.49
C GLN A 298 -16.52 -6.80 33.13
N ILE A 299 -17.46 -6.67 34.06
CA ILE A 299 -18.65 -5.80 33.89
C ILE A 299 -18.21 -4.36 33.66
N THR A 300 -17.24 -3.87 34.43
CA THR A 300 -16.70 -2.51 34.26
C THR A 300 -16.02 -2.34 32.89
N ALA A 301 -15.28 -3.35 32.42
CA ALA A 301 -14.69 -3.33 31.08
C ALA A 301 -15.76 -3.32 29.97
N LEU A 302 -16.85 -4.07 30.15
CA LEU A 302 -18.00 -4.10 29.22
C LEU A 302 -18.73 -2.75 29.19
N ILE A 303 -18.92 -2.11 30.35
CA ILE A 303 -19.47 -0.75 30.42
C ILE A 303 -18.59 0.22 29.60
N ARG A 304 -17.26 0.16 29.77
CA ARG A 304 -16.33 1.00 29.00
C ARG A 304 -16.40 0.72 27.49
N SER A 305 -16.53 -0.55 27.08
CA SER A 305 -16.63 -0.89 25.65
C SER A 305 -17.94 -0.38 25.03
N VAL A 306 -19.06 -0.43 25.77
CA VAL A 306 -20.34 0.15 25.34
C VAL A 306 -20.24 1.66 25.15
N TYR A 307 -19.72 2.39 26.15
CA TYR A 307 -19.53 3.84 25.99
C TYR A 307 -18.62 4.17 24.82
N ARG A 308 -17.52 3.41 24.65
CA ARG A 308 -16.59 3.61 23.55
C ARG A 308 -17.27 3.43 22.19
N GLN A 309 -18.10 2.41 22.05
CA GLN A 309 -18.82 2.10 20.82
C GLN A 309 -19.92 3.14 20.53
N VAL A 310 -20.81 3.37 21.51
CA VAL A 310 -22.00 4.20 21.34
C VAL A 310 -21.61 5.68 21.25
N LEU A 311 -20.65 6.15 22.06
CA LEU A 311 -20.22 7.54 22.00
C LEU A 311 -19.15 7.81 20.93
N GLY A 312 -18.69 6.82 20.17
CA GLY A 312 -17.78 7.06 19.05
C GLY A 312 -16.36 7.47 19.45
N ASN A 313 -15.86 6.89 20.55
CA ASN A 313 -14.49 7.05 21.07
C ASN A 313 -13.99 8.47 21.50
N PRO A 314 -14.83 9.40 22.00
CA PRO A 314 -14.37 10.58 22.72
C PRO A 314 -14.02 10.25 24.17
N HIS A 315 -13.26 11.13 24.82
CA HIS A 315 -13.10 11.08 26.27
C HIS A 315 -14.46 11.37 26.94
N VAL A 316 -14.89 10.49 27.85
CA VAL A 316 -16.13 10.62 28.62
C VAL A 316 -15.76 11.11 30.01
N MET A 317 -16.35 12.22 30.44
CA MET A 317 -16.16 12.73 31.81
C MET A 317 -17.09 12.02 32.79
N ASP A 318 -16.75 11.98 34.07
CA ASP A 318 -17.58 11.31 35.08
C ASP A 318 -19.00 11.89 35.19
N SER A 319 -19.17 13.19 34.89
CA SER A 319 -20.48 13.84 34.86
C SER A 319 -21.36 13.45 33.67
N GLU A 320 -20.76 12.92 32.60
CA GLU A 320 -21.44 12.52 31.36
C GLU A 320 -21.80 11.02 31.36
N ARG A 321 -21.47 10.32 32.45
CA ARG A 321 -21.78 8.92 32.64
C ARG A 321 -23.19 8.77 33.20
N ASN A 322 -23.98 7.90 32.61
CA ASN A 322 -25.29 7.55 33.12
C ASN A 322 -25.16 6.50 34.24
N LEU A 323 -24.83 6.97 35.45
CA LEU A 323 -24.61 6.11 36.63
C LEU A 323 -25.81 5.21 36.95
N THR A 324 -27.03 5.69 36.73
CA THR A 324 -28.25 4.88 37.00
C THR A 324 -28.33 3.67 36.09
N ALA A 325 -28.05 3.83 34.80
CA ALA A 325 -28.02 2.75 33.84
C ALA A 325 -26.84 1.81 34.07
N GLU A 326 -25.68 2.33 34.49
CA GLU A 326 -24.50 1.52 34.83
C GLU A 326 -24.76 0.61 36.03
N SER A 327 -25.39 1.12 37.09
CA SER A 327 -25.73 0.31 38.27
C SER A 327 -26.74 -0.78 37.92
N GLN A 328 -27.81 -0.44 37.19
CA GLN A 328 -28.80 -1.42 36.75
C GLN A 328 -28.21 -2.48 35.82
N PHE A 329 -27.27 -2.08 34.95
CA PHE A 329 -26.51 -3.02 34.14
C PHE A 329 -25.61 -3.89 35.02
N ALA A 330 -24.84 -3.33 35.95
CA ALA A 330 -23.95 -4.12 36.81
C ALA A 330 -24.70 -5.18 37.64
N GLU A 331 -25.88 -4.86 38.13
CA GLU A 331 -26.75 -5.77 38.89
C GLU A 331 -27.46 -6.82 38.01
N GLY A 332 -27.39 -6.69 36.68
CA GLY A 332 -28.03 -7.61 35.74
C GLY A 332 -29.53 -7.37 35.54
N ARG A 333 -30.04 -6.19 35.93
CA ARG A 333 -31.43 -5.78 35.70
C ARG A 333 -31.68 -5.34 34.25
N LEU A 334 -30.66 -4.81 33.59
CA LEU A 334 -30.69 -4.45 32.17
C LEU A 334 -29.87 -5.43 31.33
N SER A 335 -30.41 -5.80 30.17
CA SER A 335 -29.61 -6.46 29.13
C SER A 335 -28.62 -5.47 28.49
N THR A 336 -27.62 -5.98 27.76
CA THR A 336 -26.66 -5.12 27.05
C THR A 336 -27.38 -4.23 26.03
N ARG A 337 -28.40 -4.76 25.35
CA ARG A 337 -29.28 -4.01 24.44
C ARG A 337 -30.00 -2.86 25.13
N GLU A 338 -30.63 -3.12 26.27
CA GLU A 338 -31.36 -2.09 27.02
C GLU A 338 -30.44 -1.03 27.61
N PHE A 339 -29.23 -1.43 28.01
CA PHE A 339 -28.20 -0.49 28.43
C PHE A 339 -27.75 0.42 27.28
N ILE A 340 -27.57 -0.11 26.07
CA ILE A 340 -27.28 0.69 24.87
C ILE A 340 -28.43 1.65 24.55
N ARG A 341 -29.69 1.19 24.67
CA ARG A 341 -30.86 2.05 24.51
C ARG A 341 -30.84 3.21 25.51
N ALA A 342 -30.55 2.94 26.78
CA ALA A 342 -30.45 3.96 27.82
C ALA A 342 -29.34 4.99 27.54
N ILE A 343 -28.20 4.57 26.98
CA ILE A 343 -27.12 5.49 26.57
C ILE A 343 -27.52 6.29 25.32
N GLY A 344 -28.14 5.68 24.31
CA GLY A 344 -28.62 6.36 23.12
C GLY A 344 -29.70 7.42 23.43
N LEU A 345 -30.56 7.16 24.41
CA LEU A 345 -31.58 8.10 24.88
C LEU A 345 -31.05 9.15 25.89
N SER A 346 -29.77 9.07 26.26
CA SER A 346 -29.18 10.03 27.19
C SER A 346 -29.10 11.44 26.60
N ALA A 347 -29.14 12.44 27.48
CA ALA A 347 -28.97 13.85 27.09
C ALA A 347 -27.59 14.11 26.44
N ASP A 348 -26.55 13.37 26.85
CA ASP A 348 -25.19 13.56 26.34
C ASP A 348 -25.02 13.04 24.92
N TYR A 349 -25.61 11.89 24.59
CA TYR A 349 -25.63 11.41 23.20
C TYR A 349 -26.39 12.41 22.31
N ARG A 350 -27.54 12.90 22.76
CA ARG A 350 -28.33 13.90 22.05
C ARG A 350 -27.56 15.18 21.76
N ARG A 351 -26.92 15.78 22.77
CA ARG A 351 -26.12 17.01 22.60
C ARG A 351 -24.99 16.83 21.59
N ARG A 352 -24.26 15.71 21.69
CA ARG A 352 -23.09 15.44 20.84
C ARG A 352 -23.46 15.13 19.40
N PHE A 353 -24.50 14.32 19.18
CA PHE A 353 -24.77 13.78 17.86
C PHE A 353 -25.99 14.35 17.16
N PHE A 354 -27.02 14.73 17.90
CA PHE A 354 -28.26 15.26 17.32
C PHE A 354 -28.23 16.78 17.19
N GLU A 355 -27.82 17.50 18.24
CA GLU A 355 -27.85 18.97 18.25
C GLU A 355 -26.71 19.60 17.44
N THR A 356 -25.57 18.92 17.35
CA THR A 356 -24.35 19.46 16.72
C THR A 356 -24.22 19.10 15.23
N ASN A 357 -24.84 17.99 14.78
CA ASN A 357 -24.61 17.46 13.43
C ASN A 357 -25.79 17.70 12.48
N ALA A 358 -25.50 17.67 11.17
CA ALA A 358 -26.54 17.64 10.15
C ALA A 358 -27.40 16.35 10.24
N PRO A 359 -28.70 16.37 9.89
CA PRO A 359 -29.58 15.20 10.02
C PRO A 359 -29.06 13.94 9.33
N TYR A 360 -28.49 14.07 8.12
CA TYR A 360 -27.88 12.94 7.40
C TYR A 360 -26.64 12.38 8.12
N ARG A 361 -25.84 13.24 8.78
CA ARG A 361 -24.68 12.80 9.56
C ARG A 361 -25.12 12.10 10.84
N PHE A 362 -26.16 12.59 11.50
CA PHE A 362 -26.74 11.96 12.68
C PHE A 362 -27.19 10.52 12.37
N VAL A 363 -27.94 10.33 11.29
CA VAL A 363 -28.38 8.99 10.86
C VAL A 363 -27.19 8.10 10.48
N GLU A 364 -26.21 8.61 9.72
CA GLU A 364 -24.96 7.85 9.43
C GLU A 364 -24.26 7.37 10.70
N LEU A 365 -24.22 8.20 11.74
CA LEU A 365 -23.60 7.87 13.01
C LEU A 365 -24.43 6.85 13.81
N ASN A 366 -25.75 6.91 13.79
CA ASN A 366 -26.59 5.88 14.43
C ASN A 366 -26.38 4.50 13.79
N PHE A 367 -26.32 4.43 12.46
CA PHE A 367 -25.96 3.20 11.75
C PHE A 367 -24.58 2.67 12.16
N LYS A 368 -23.62 3.56 12.40
CA LYS A 368 -22.28 3.19 12.87
C LYS A 368 -22.27 2.73 14.33
N HIS A 369 -22.88 3.48 15.24
CA HIS A 369 -22.83 3.26 16.69
C HIS A 369 -23.67 2.05 17.11
N ILE A 370 -24.89 1.93 16.58
CA ILE A 370 -25.87 0.94 17.02
C ILE A 370 -25.84 -0.31 16.14
N LEU A 371 -25.81 -0.16 14.81
CA LEU A 371 -25.84 -1.30 13.88
C LEU A 371 -24.46 -1.74 13.39
N GLY A 372 -23.41 -0.99 13.72
CA GLY A 372 -22.04 -1.32 13.35
C GLY A 372 -21.76 -1.26 11.85
N ARG A 373 -22.62 -0.63 11.03
CA ARG A 373 -22.54 -0.61 9.55
C ARG A 373 -22.76 0.78 8.97
N ALA A 374 -22.59 0.91 7.65
CA ALA A 374 -23.01 2.10 6.91
C ALA A 374 -24.45 1.92 6.37
N PRO A 375 -25.18 3.01 6.09
CA PRO A 375 -26.44 2.96 5.36
C PRO A 375 -26.27 2.31 3.98
N ALA A 376 -27.15 1.37 3.63
CA ALA A 376 -27.07 0.62 2.39
C ALA A 376 -27.61 1.41 1.20
N SER A 377 -28.72 2.13 1.40
CA SER A 377 -29.42 2.85 0.35
C SER A 377 -29.96 4.20 0.80
N GLN A 378 -30.31 5.05 -0.17
CA GLN A 378 -30.98 6.32 0.10
C GLN A 378 -32.38 6.13 0.70
N ALA A 379 -33.04 5.00 0.42
CA ALA A 379 -34.35 4.69 0.97
C ALA A 379 -34.29 4.47 2.49
N GLU A 380 -33.30 3.70 2.98
CA GLU A 380 -33.06 3.53 4.43
C GLU A 380 -32.82 4.89 5.11
N MET A 381 -31.97 5.73 4.52
CA MET A 381 -31.72 7.08 5.05
C MET A 381 -33.00 7.91 5.10
N SER A 382 -33.80 7.89 4.03
CA SER A 382 -35.02 8.67 3.96
C SER A 382 -36.06 8.23 4.99
N GLU A 383 -36.19 6.92 5.23
CA GLU A 383 -37.13 6.37 6.22
C GLU A 383 -36.80 6.86 7.63
N HIS A 384 -35.53 6.77 8.02
CA HIS A 384 -35.04 7.23 9.31
C HIS A 384 -35.17 8.75 9.50
N LEU A 385 -34.87 9.54 8.46
CA LEU A 385 -35.12 10.99 8.50
C LEU A 385 -36.62 11.31 8.66
N GLN A 386 -37.50 10.58 7.97
CA GLN A 386 -38.94 10.77 8.08
C GLN A 386 -39.46 10.37 9.45
N ARG A 387 -38.99 9.25 10.00
CA ARG A 387 -39.33 8.81 11.36
C ARG A 387 -38.91 9.83 12.39
N LEU A 388 -37.68 10.33 12.29
CA LEU A 388 -37.17 11.40 13.16
C LEU A 388 -38.04 12.67 13.08
N ALA A 389 -38.53 13.03 11.90
CA ALA A 389 -39.37 14.21 11.71
C ALA A 389 -40.80 14.04 12.27
N ILE A 390 -41.37 12.83 12.18
CA ILE A 390 -42.77 12.56 12.58
C ILE A 390 -42.87 12.16 14.06
N HIS A 391 -41.99 11.25 14.50
CA HIS A 391 -42.08 10.59 15.81
C HIS A 391 -41.03 11.10 16.80
N GLY A 392 -40.06 11.89 16.35
CA GLY A 392 -39.04 12.50 17.21
C GLY A 392 -37.84 11.60 17.48
N TYR A 393 -36.97 12.08 18.36
CA TYR A 393 -35.65 11.50 18.64
C TYR A 393 -35.71 10.11 19.30
N ASP A 394 -36.56 9.94 20.31
CA ASP A 394 -36.62 8.70 21.08
C ASP A 394 -37.09 7.52 20.22
N ALA A 395 -38.11 7.76 19.37
CA ALA A 395 -38.62 6.79 18.42
C ALA A 395 -37.58 6.40 17.36
N GLU A 396 -36.76 7.35 16.94
CA GLU A 396 -35.69 7.11 15.98
C GLU A 396 -34.62 6.18 16.58
N ILE A 397 -34.14 6.43 17.80
CA ILE A 397 -33.17 5.56 18.49
C ILE A 397 -33.75 4.16 18.72
N ASN A 398 -34.99 4.07 19.20
CA ASN A 398 -35.64 2.78 19.44
C ASN A 398 -35.79 1.97 18.14
N SER A 399 -36.02 2.61 17.00
CA SER A 399 -36.13 1.90 15.71
C SER A 399 -34.88 1.12 15.32
N TYR A 400 -33.68 1.58 15.68
CA TYR A 400 -32.43 0.84 15.43
C TYR A 400 -32.28 -0.35 16.37
N VAL A 401 -32.56 -0.14 17.67
CA VAL A 401 -32.36 -1.15 18.71
C VAL A 401 -33.40 -2.27 18.61
N ASP A 402 -34.62 -1.94 18.22
CA ASP A 402 -35.74 -2.88 18.09
C ASP A 402 -35.81 -3.51 16.69
N SER A 403 -34.85 -3.19 15.81
CA SER A 403 -34.78 -3.78 14.48
C SER A 403 -34.47 -5.28 14.53
N GLU A 404 -35.08 -6.05 13.63
CA GLU A 404 -34.77 -7.47 13.46
C GLU A 404 -33.30 -7.68 13.09
N GLU A 405 -32.68 -6.72 12.38
CA GLU A 405 -31.26 -6.76 12.07
C GLU A 405 -30.42 -6.76 13.34
N TYR A 406 -30.68 -5.84 14.28
CA TYR A 406 -29.95 -5.76 15.54
C TYR A 406 -30.10 -7.05 16.34
N GLN A 407 -31.32 -7.57 16.45
CA GLN A 407 -31.59 -8.80 17.20
C GLN A 407 -30.87 -10.01 16.59
N ASN A 408 -30.87 -10.15 15.27
CA ASN A 408 -30.21 -11.26 14.58
C ASN A 408 -28.68 -11.20 14.67
N THR A 409 -28.09 -10.01 14.77
CA THR A 409 -26.63 -9.85 14.73
C THR A 409 -25.98 -9.77 16.10
N PHE A 410 -26.63 -9.12 17.07
CA PHE A 410 -26.08 -8.88 18.41
C PHE A 410 -26.91 -9.55 19.51
N GLY A 411 -28.20 -9.78 19.29
CA GLY A 411 -29.09 -10.31 20.32
C GLY A 411 -29.18 -9.36 21.53
N GLU A 412 -29.31 -9.93 22.73
CA GLU A 412 -29.54 -9.18 23.98
C GLU A 412 -28.26 -8.80 24.74
N ASN A 413 -27.21 -9.62 24.61
CA ASN A 413 -26.07 -9.60 25.51
C ASN A 413 -24.77 -9.11 24.87
N THR A 414 -24.72 -9.03 23.53
CA THR A 414 -23.51 -8.64 22.80
C THR A 414 -23.46 -7.13 22.57
N VAL A 415 -22.30 -6.54 22.83
CA VAL A 415 -22.02 -5.13 22.52
C VAL A 415 -21.88 -4.98 21.00
N PRO A 416 -22.53 -3.97 20.37
CA PRO A 416 -22.36 -3.70 18.96
C PRO A 416 -20.89 -3.53 18.61
N TYR A 417 -20.51 -4.15 17.50
CA TYR A 417 -19.17 -4.07 16.96
C TYR A 417 -19.25 -3.69 15.49
N LEU A 418 -18.17 -3.16 14.97
CA LEU A 418 -18.09 -2.79 13.56
C LEU A 418 -18.12 -4.02 12.65
N ARG A 419 -19.11 -4.07 11.76
CA ARG A 419 -19.31 -5.14 10.79
C ARG A 419 -18.60 -4.79 9.48
N VAL A 420 -17.26 -4.75 9.55
CA VAL A 420 -16.39 -4.42 8.41
C VAL A 420 -16.31 -5.57 7.40
N ALA A 421 -16.52 -6.82 7.82
CA ALA A 421 -16.43 -7.95 6.92
C ALA A 421 -17.52 -7.92 5.83
N THR A 422 -17.21 -8.45 4.65
CA THR A 422 -18.21 -8.63 3.59
C THR A 422 -19.14 -9.77 4.00
N GLU A 423 -20.39 -9.42 4.26
CA GLU A 423 -21.44 -10.39 4.58
C GLU A 423 -22.21 -10.78 3.31
N ASN A 424 -22.77 -11.99 3.29
CA ASN A 424 -23.62 -12.44 2.19
C ASN A 424 -24.80 -11.48 2.01
N GLY A 425 -24.99 -10.98 0.78
CA GLY A 425 -26.08 -10.08 0.43
C GLY A 425 -25.77 -8.58 0.53
N ARG A 426 -24.58 -8.17 0.98
CA ARG A 426 -24.18 -6.75 1.00
C ARG A 426 -23.47 -6.30 -0.27
N GLU A 427 -23.83 -5.11 -0.76
CA GLU A 427 -23.15 -4.47 -1.89
C GLU A 427 -21.69 -4.16 -1.52
N GLN A 428 -20.76 -4.36 -2.46
CA GLN A 428 -19.34 -4.06 -2.25
C GLN A 428 -19.09 -2.57 -1.93
N VAL A 429 -19.94 -1.66 -2.43
CA VAL A 429 -19.86 -0.23 -2.12
C VAL A 429 -20.15 0.04 -0.63
N SER A 430 -20.97 -0.80 0.01
CA SER A 430 -21.26 -0.69 1.45
C SER A 430 -20.01 -0.88 2.31
N PHE A 431 -19.09 -1.75 1.90
CA PHE A 431 -17.79 -1.91 2.54
C PHE A 431 -16.95 -0.62 2.46
N ASN A 432 -16.89 -0.01 1.27
CA ASN A 432 -16.15 1.24 1.07
C ASN A 432 -16.75 2.40 1.89
N ARG A 433 -18.09 2.47 1.98
CA ARG A 433 -18.80 3.45 2.81
C ARG A 433 -18.54 3.25 4.29
N HIS A 434 -18.51 2.00 4.74
CA HIS A 434 -18.21 1.66 6.13
C HIS A 434 -16.79 2.10 6.51
N ILE A 435 -15.80 1.83 5.66
CA ILE A 435 -14.42 2.30 5.87
C ILE A 435 -14.35 3.82 5.93
N ALA A 436 -15.11 4.55 5.10
CA ALA A 436 -15.10 6.01 5.14
C ALA A 436 -15.65 6.60 6.46
N LEU A 437 -16.58 5.89 7.12
CA LEU A 437 -17.07 6.24 8.46
C LEU A 437 -16.09 5.85 9.57
N VAL A 438 -15.30 4.80 9.37
CA VAL A 438 -14.38 4.20 10.35
C VAL A 438 -12.96 4.72 10.10
N GLN A 439 -12.63 5.87 10.70
CA GLN A 439 -11.37 6.60 10.40
C GLN A 439 -10.16 6.19 11.27
N GLY A 440 -10.22 5.05 11.96
CA GLY A 440 -9.11 4.47 12.74
C GLY A 440 -9.26 4.57 14.27
N TYR A 441 -8.32 3.96 15.01
CA TYR A 441 -8.47 3.67 16.45
C TYR A 441 -8.67 4.89 17.34
N ALA A 442 -7.93 5.95 17.05
CA ALA A 442 -7.93 7.17 17.84
C ALA A 442 -8.89 8.23 17.30
N ALA A 443 -9.65 7.92 16.24
CA ALA A 443 -10.60 8.88 15.68
C ALA A 443 -11.81 9.05 16.61
N SER A 444 -12.29 10.28 16.75
CA SER A 444 -13.55 10.60 17.45
C SER A 444 -14.61 11.02 16.43
N ASP A 445 -15.83 10.51 16.58
CA ASP A 445 -16.94 10.82 15.69
C ASP A 445 -17.53 12.22 15.85
N THR A 446 -17.22 12.89 16.97
CA THR A 446 -17.66 14.26 17.29
C THR A 446 -17.02 15.36 16.44
N ILE A 447 -15.95 15.05 15.70
CA ILE A 447 -15.16 16.05 14.97
C ILE A 447 -15.86 16.51 13.68
N GLN A 448 -16.63 15.62 13.04
CA GLN A 448 -17.25 15.90 11.74
C GLN A 448 -18.76 16.07 11.86
N CYS A 449 -19.21 17.31 11.62
CA CYS A 449 -20.64 17.67 11.68
C CYS A 449 -21.39 17.45 10.35
N ALA A 450 -20.65 17.40 9.23
CA ALA A 450 -21.21 17.17 7.89
C ALA A 450 -21.24 15.68 7.54
N SER A 451 -22.22 15.29 6.73
CA SER A 451 -22.36 13.92 6.22
C SER A 451 -21.15 13.54 5.36
N SER A 452 -20.68 12.31 5.56
CA SER A 452 -19.54 11.75 4.83
C SER A 452 -19.97 10.88 3.65
N LEU A 453 -21.20 10.35 3.68
CA LEU A 453 -21.69 9.37 2.72
C LEU A 453 -22.81 9.88 1.82
N LEU A 454 -23.39 11.06 2.05
CA LEU A 454 -24.55 11.57 1.28
C LEU A 454 -24.39 11.38 -0.23
N ASN A 455 -23.27 11.86 -0.79
CA ASN A 455 -23.00 11.72 -2.22
C ASN A 455 -22.85 10.25 -2.63
N SER A 456 -22.12 9.44 -1.84
CA SER A 456 -21.92 8.02 -2.13
C SER A 456 -23.22 7.21 -2.10
N VAL A 457 -24.11 7.51 -1.15
CA VAL A 457 -25.42 6.86 -1.00
C VAL A 457 -26.34 7.27 -2.15
N ALA A 458 -26.35 8.54 -2.53
CA ALA A 458 -27.19 9.05 -3.63
C ALA A 458 -26.74 8.54 -5.01
N THR A 459 -25.43 8.53 -5.30
CA THR A 459 -24.91 8.18 -6.63
C THR A 459 -24.50 6.71 -6.78
N ARG A 460 -24.56 5.92 -5.69
CA ARG A 460 -23.99 4.56 -5.61
C ARG A 460 -22.49 4.48 -5.94
N SER A 461 -21.78 5.60 -5.95
CA SER A 461 -20.32 5.61 -6.17
C SER A 461 -19.58 5.35 -4.87
N ALA A 462 -18.31 4.94 -4.97
CA ALA A 462 -17.44 4.86 -3.79
C ALA A 462 -17.24 6.26 -3.16
N PRO A 463 -17.09 6.37 -1.82
CA PRO A 463 -16.91 7.66 -1.15
C PRO A 463 -15.56 8.30 -1.47
N THR A 464 -15.50 9.63 -1.63
CA THR A 464 -14.32 10.37 -2.12
C THR A 464 -13.02 10.18 -1.30
N ASN A 465 -13.10 9.66 -0.07
CA ASN A 465 -11.96 9.43 0.82
C ASN A 465 -11.74 7.96 1.23
N TRP A 466 -12.41 7.00 0.59
CA TRP A 466 -12.33 5.59 0.99
C TRP A 466 -10.92 4.97 0.80
N THR A 467 -10.13 5.48 -0.14
CA THR A 467 -8.76 5.01 -0.45
C THR A 467 -7.67 5.69 0.38
N ASN A 468 -8.02 6.76 1.11
CA ASN A 468 -7.08 7.55 1.86
C ASN A 468 -7.25 7.28 3.35
N THR A 469 -6.56 6.27 3.86
CA THR A 469 -6.34 6.10 5.31
C THR A 469 -5.26 7.10 5.76
N THR A 470 -5.49 8.40 5.55
CA THR A 470 -4.85 9.36 6.45
C THR A 470 -5.50 9.10 7.79
N VAL A 471 -4.82 8.29 8.62
CA VAL A 471 -5.12 8.14 10.03
C VAL A 471 -5.34 9.56 10.53
N ARG A 472 -6.60 9.93 10.78
CA ARG A 472 -6.89 11.16 11.48
C ARG A 472 -6.55 10.86 12.93
N ILE A 473 -5.26 10.87 13.21
CA ILE A 473 -4.77 11.12 14.56
C ILE A 473 -5.52 12.38 14.96
N ASN A 474 -6.23 12.33 16.09
CA ASN A 474 -6.73 13.52 16.77
C ASN A 474 -5.53 14.38 17.18
N ARG A 475 -4.83 14.97 16.20
CA ARG A 475 -3.79 15.96 16.41
C ARG A 475 -4.50 17.31 16.41
N LEU A 476 -5.31 17.51 17.45
CA LEU A 476 -5.56 18.84 18.00
C LEU A 476 -4.35 19.34 18.82
N GLY A 477 -3.26 18.56 18.90
CA GLY A 477 -1.98 19.02 19.43
C GLY A 477 -0.87 18.86 18.40
N ALA A 478 -0.67 19.87 17.55
CA ALA A 478 0.64 20.06 16.91
C ALA A 478 1.65 20.45 18.01
N ALA A 479 2.09 19.49 18.82
CA ALA A 479 3.19 19.70 19.75
C ALA A 479 4.50 19.52 18.97
N SER A 480 5.26 20.60 18.81
CA SER A 480 6.70 20.51 18.56
C SER A 480 7.35 19.75 19.72
N GLY A 481 8.43 19.03 19.44
CA GLY A 481 9.14 18.19 20.41
C GLY A 481 9.82 18.94 21.56
N SER A 482 9.39 20.16 21.87
CA SER A 482 9.93 20.97 22.96
C SER A 482 8.79 21.56 23.81
N ALA A 483 8.88 21.40 25.13
CA ALA A 483 7.89 21.89 26.08
C ALA A 483 7.93 23.42 26.26
N ASP A 484 9.05 24.05 25.91
CA ASP A 484 9.29 25.48 26.11
C ASP A 484 8.71 26.29 24.94
N PRO A 485 7.81 27.27 25.15
CA PRO A 485 7.18 28.05 24.08
C PRO A 485 8.18 28.78 23.16
N THR A 486 9.35 29.09 23.71
CA THR A 486 10.52 29.78 23.13
C THR A 486 11.13 29.02 21.95
N SER A 487 11.22 27.69 22.05
CA SER A 487 11.90 26.80 21.11
C SER A 487 10.98 26.18 20.05
N LYS A 488 9.67 26.44 20.17
CA LYS A 488 8.66 25.98 19.21
C LYS A 488 8.85 26.68 17.86
N ARG A 489 8.57 26.00 16.75
CA ARG A 489 8.53 26.65 15.43
C ARG A 489 7.09 26.84 14.99
N PHE A 490 6.80 27.94 14.30
CA PHE A 490 5.47 28.30 13.83
C PHE A 490 5.50 28.59 12.33
N ARG A 491 4.50 28.09 11.60
CA ARG A 491 4.17 28.49 10.23
C ARG A 491 3.15 29.61 10.30
N ILE A 492 3.47 30.75 9.71
CA ILE A 492 2.54 31.85 9.54
C ILE A 492 2.19 31.93 8.06
N VAL A 493 0.92 31.69 7.72
CA VAL A 493 0.41 31.79 6.34
C VAL A 493 -0.24 33.16 6.18
N VAL A 494 0.17 33.91 5.16
CA VAL A 494 -0.25 35.28 4.90
C VAL A 494 -0.93 35.36 3.53
N ASN A 495 -2.10 36.00 3.50
CA ASN A 495 -2.81 36.41 2.29
C ASN A 495 -2.37 37.81 1.89
N ALA A 496 -2.02 37.97 0.61
CA ALA A 496 -1.85 39.23 -0.11
C ALA A 496 -1.09 40.33 0.66
N GLN A 497 0.20 40.45 0.39
CA GLN A 497 1.02 41.55 0.91
C GLN A 497 1.12 42.68 -0.15
N PRO A 498 0.66 43.91 0.14
CA PRO A 498 0.79 45.04 -0.79
C PRO A 498 2.27 45.38 -1.08
N ALA A 499 2.47 45.84 -2.31
CA ALA A 499 3.69 45.70 -3.08
C ALA A 499 4.89 46.55 -2.61
N GLY A 500 6.08 45.96 -2.73
CA GLY A 500 7.36 46.68 -2.62
C GLY A 500 8.56 45.88 -3.15
N GLY A 501 8.34 44.95 -4.09
CA GLY A 501 9.41 44.14 -4.68
C GLY A 501 8.89 42.85 -5.29
N ARG A 502 9.42 42.53 -6.48
CA ARG A 502 9.13 41.38 -7.36
C ARG A 502 8.87 40.07 -6.60
N GLN A 503 7.61 39.78 -6.29
CA GLN A 503 7.14 38.50 -5.77
C GLN A 503 6.04 37.98 -6.71
N ARG A 504 6.18 36.74 -7.18
CA ARG A 504 5.30 36.16 -8.21
C ARG A 504 4.02 35.53 -7.67
N ASN A 505 3.92 35.27 -6.36
CA ASN A 505 2.75 34.65 -5.74
C ASN A 505 2.18 35.56 -4.63
N PRO A 506 0.85 35.76 -4.55
CA PRO A 506 0.21 36.60 -3.55
C PRO A 506 0.21 36.00 -2.13
N ASN A 507 0.47 34.70 -2.00
CA ASN A 507 0.47 33.98 -0.72
C ASN A 507 1.90 33.66 -0.29
N ALA A 508 2.26 34.03 0.94
CA ALA A 508 3.56 33.75 1.55
C ALA A 508 3.38 32.91 2.81
N SER A 509 4.30 31.97 3.05
CA SER A 509 4.39 31.21 4.29
C SER A 509 5.74 31.45 4.96
N TYR A 510 5.72 31.91 6.21
CA TYR A 510 6.93 32.11 7.02
C TYR A 510 7.05 31.00 8.06
N VAL A 511 8.27 30.49 8.28
CA VAL A 511 8.58 29.57 9.37
C VAL A 511 9.47 30.31 10.36
N VAL A 512 9.02 30.43 11.61
CA VAL A 512 9.63 31.31 12.62
C VAL A 512 9.70 30.61 13.97
N SER A 513 10.76 30.88 14.74
CA SER A 513 10.88 30.40 16.12
C SER A 513 9.89 31.11 17.05
N GLY A 514 9.53 30.51 18.18
CA GLY A 514 8.62 31.09 19.18
C GLY A 514 9.12 32.44 19.69
N ASN A 515 10.43 32.61 19.84
CA ASN A 515 11.06 33.89 20.19
C ASN A 515 10.81 35.00 19.18
N ASP A 516 10.72 34.65 17.91
CA ASP A 516 10.68 35.61 16.81
C ASP A 516 9.25 35.78 16.25
N ILE A 517 8.25 35.13 16.86
CA ILE A 517 6.89 35.13 16.33
C ILE A 517 6.29 36.54 16.36
N THR A 518 6.46 37.27 17.45
CA THR A 518 5.92 38.63 17.64
C THR A 518 6.56 39.62 16.69
N SER A 519 7.88 39.52 16.48
CA SER A 519 8.61 40.37 15.54
C SER A 519 8.17 40.12 14.10
N GLN A 520 7.95 38.85 13.72
CA GLN A 520 7.46 38.49 12.39
C GLN A 520 6.01 38.95 12.17
N LEU A 521 5.12 38.79 13.15
CA LEU A 521 3.74 39.28 13.04
C LEU A 521 3.72 40.80 12.83
N GLY A 522 4.51 41.56 13.59
CA GLY A 522 4.66 43.00 13.41
C GLY A 522 5.22 43.36 12.02
N TYR A 523 6.19 42.59 11.52
CA TYR A 523 6.71 42.76 10.15
C TYR A 523 5.63 42.56 9.08
N ILE A 524 4.82 41.50 9.19
CA ILE A 524 3.74 41.19 8.25
C ILE A 524 2.68 42.29 8.25
N HIS A 525 2.27 42.77 9.42
CA HIS A 525 1.29 43.84 9.56
C HIS A 525 1.79 45.17 9.01
N ARG A 526 3.04 45.57 9.28
CA ARG A 526 3.64 46.80 8.72
C ARG A 526 3.68 46.80 7.19
N ARG A 527 3.78 45.61 6.59
CA ARG A 527 3.80 45.42 5.14
C ARG A 527 2.42 45.17 4.54
N GLY A 528 1.35 45.31 5.34
CA GLY A 528 -0.04 45.21 4.93
C GLY A 528 -0.56 43.79 4.65
N GLY A 529 0.19 42.75 5.04
CA GLY A 529 -0.25 41.36 4.88
C GLY A 529 -1.34 40.96 5.87
N ARG A 530 -2.31 40.14 5.43
CA ARG A 530 -3.35 39.59 6.31
C ARG A 530 -3.01 38.14 6.69
N ILE A 531 -2.91 37.84 7.98
CA ILE A 531 -2.58 36.49 8.47
C ILE A 531 -3.82 35.60 8.36
N ILE A 532 -3.68 34.45 7.69
CA ILE A 532 -4.74 33.44 7.54
C ILE A 532 -4.69 32.45 8.71
N SER A 533 -3.50 31.96 9.04
CA SER A 533 -3.31 30.96 10.08
C SER A 533 -1.90 30.98 10.65
N VAL A 534 -1.79 30.71 11.94
CA VAL A 534 -0.52 30.44 12.64
C VAL A 534 -0.59 29.01 13.17
N THR A 535 0.31 28.14 12.72
CA THR A 535 0.32 26.73 13.09
C THR A 535 1.70 26.29 13.56
N GLU A 536 1.81 25.64 14.71
CA GLU A 536 3.06 25.06 15.20
C GLU A 536 3.58 23.97 14.22
N ILE A 537 4.88 23.98 13.89
CA ILE A 537 5.57 23.02 13.01
C ILE A 537 6.63 22.29 13.83
N THR A 538 6.74 20.99 13.61
CA THR A 538 7.89 20.16 14.05
C THR A 538 9.17 20.61 13.38
#